data_AF-A0A6L4ZJY7-F1
#
_entry.id   AF-A0A6L4ZJY7-F1
#
_cell.length_a   1.000
_cell.length_b   1.000
_cell.length_c   1.000
_cell.angle_alpha   90.00
_cell.angle_beta   90.00
_cell.angle_gamma   90.00
#
_symmetry.space_group_name_H-M   'P 1'
#
loop_
_entity.id
_entity.type
_entity.pdbx_description
1 polymer ?
#
loop_
_entity_poly.entity_id
_entity_poly.type
_entity_poly.pdbx_seq_one_letter_code
_entity_poly.pdbx_strand_id
1 'polypeptide(L)'
;DLQASAITGTLNFVFATNGSGKQALKPGRYQVIASRGLEYTIARQTITVNAGQDTKMDFALERVVDTKGFVSADFHVHSGKSFDASVPLEDRIRSFAAENVEVVVSTEHNYIADYAPIVSKLMLNKVMKTIVGDELTTSLPTPLFPQAFGHHIAFPIVEQPFAPRRGAPFTEYVPAATFYDRVKTMNPNPSSKQVIQLNHPRAGLAGLTLIGLFNIVNYSPTRPIPIAFTVGSQLTSTTRNIDFDAMELMNGDSISGYQVTRNDWFGLINQGFTKTATAVSDSHRAVVETPGFPVSFVASPTDDPSAVKDEMVTSAVLSRNLVGTSGPFIRFNIQGQPIGSLVKKQAGKVKVDITVSAPAWVPVDEVRLLENGKVVMTFDANSKVKVNPAPSDPTSNQGVERFKVTGLKVKPSKKDSFFTVEAGIKLPIVADLNGDGVVDTGDTNGDGKVDAADRGFVQPPSPPIYAQIAPGFTSLGFTNPIFIDRNGNGKFDNAGVSASAQFIDTPAQPIDIETDVVESLSDEKHHIRFPWYGLKVGAEEIKLLHQMLDETTRQLIQPKQGKKGNEK
;
A
#
# COMPACT_ATOMS: atom_id res chain seq x y z
N ASP A 1 27.75 21.36 -25.10
CA ASP A 1 27.08 20.27 -24.37
C ASP A 1 26.69 20.73 -22.97
N LEU A 2 25.39 20.99 -22.76
CA LEU A 2 24.81 21.42 -21.47
C LEU A 2 23.47 20.69 -21.25
N GLN A 3 23.52 19.36 -21.21
CA GLN A 3 22.39 18.49 -20.88
C GLN A 3 22.85 17.41 -19.88
N ALA A 4 21.88 16.84 -19.14
CA ALA A 4 22.07 15.78 -18.15
C ALA A 4 22.76 16.12 -16.80
N SER A 5 22.52 17.32 -16.25
CA SER A 5 22.78 17.61 -14.82
C SER A 5 21.66 18.43 -14.16
N ALA A 6 20.39 18.05 -14.39
CA ALA A 6 19.24 18.65 -13.72
C ALA A 6 18.95 17.95 -12.38
N ILE A 7 18.56 18.74 -11.38
CA ILE A 7 18.27 18.33 -9.99
C ILE A 7 16.84 18.73 -9.64
N THR A 8 16.19 17.89 -8.82
CA THR A 8 14.90 18.16 -8.16
C THR A 8 15.08 18.09 -6.65
N GLY A 9 14.45 18.99 -5.90
CA GLY A 9 14.21 18.79 -4.46
C GLY A 9 14.02 20.07 -3.66
N THR A 10 13.78 19.91 -2.36
CA THR A 10 13.90 20.97 -1.36
C THR A 10 15.38 21.23 -1.04
N LEU A 11 15.71 22.25 -0.23
CA LEU A 11 17.10 22.58 0.15
C LEU A 11 17.88 21.44 0.85
N ASN A 12 17.22 20.33 1.18
CA ASN A 12 17.75 19.16 1.88
C ASN A 12 17.56 17.82 1.12
N PHE A 13 17.01 17.81 -0.10
CA PHE A 13 16.83 16.61 -0.93
C PHE A 13 17.28 16.86 -2.37
N VAL A 14 17.81 15.84 -3.04
CA VAL A 14 18.38 15.94 -4.39
C VAL A 14 18.14 14.64 -5.15
N PHE A 15 17.24 14.66 -6.13
CA PHE A 15 17.10 13.55 -7.08
C PHE A 15 18.04 13.75 -8.28
N ALA A 16 18.84 12.73 -8.59
CA ALA A 16 19.92 12.79 -9.60
C ALA A 16 19.67 11.84 -10.78
N THR A 17 19.33 12.40 -11.94
CA THR A 17 18.90 11.66 -13.16
C THR A 17 19.85 10.52 -13.58
N ASN A 18 21.16 10.71 -13.38
CA ASN A 18 22.23 9.81 -13.83
C ASN A 18 23.26 9.50 -12.73
N GLY A 19 22.86 9.65 -11.46
CA GLY A 19 23.76 9.50 -10.31
C GLY A 19 24.74 10.67 -10.10
N SER A 20 24.60 11.79 -10.85
CA SER A 20 25.43 12.98 -10.69
C SER A 20 24.61 14.28 -10.54
N GLY A 21 25.21 15.30 -9.92
CA GLY A 21 24.58 16.60 -9.73
C GLY A 21 25.40 17.58 -8.87
N LYS A 22 24.91 18.83 -8.73
CA LYS A 22 25.46 19.87 -7.83
C LYS A 22 24.33 20.60 -7.10
N GLN A 23 24.34 20.57 -5.76
CA GLN A 23 23.39 21.31 -4.93
C GLN A 23 24.07 22.50 -4.25
N ALA A 24 23.44 23.68 -4.32
CA ALA A 24 23.88 24.84 -3.55
C ALA A 24 23.45 24.70 -2.07
N LEU A 25 24.42 24.81 -1.17
CA LEU A 25 24.22 24.77 0.29
C LEU A 25 24.81 26.03 0.93
N LYS A 26 24.38 26.35 2.16
CA LYS A 26 25.02 27.39 2.96
C LYS A 26 26.36 26.86 3.51
N PRO A 27 27.31 27.72 3.90
CA PRO A 27 28.49 27.28 4.64
C PRO A 27 28.07 26.61 5.96
N GLY A 28 28.65 25.45 6.27
CA GLY A 28 28.23 24.66 7.42
C GLY A 28 28.68 23.20 7.36
N ARG A 29 28.41 22.44 8.42
CA ARG A 29 28.69 21.00 8.50
C ARG A 29 27.40 20.21 8.23
N TYR A 30 27.47 19.24 7.33
CA TYR A 30 26.33 18.45 6.87
C TYR A 30 26.62 16.96 6.98
N GLN A 31 25.61 16.16 7.30
CA GLN A 31 25.58 14.74 6.93
C GLN A 31 24.81 14.63 5.61
N VAL A 32 25.38 13.91 4.66
CA VAL A 32 24.76 13.60 3.37
C VAL A 32 24.55 12.09 3.31
N ILE A 33 23.37 11.68 2.87
CA ILE A 33 22.94 10.29 2.70
C ILE A 33 22.58 10.10 1.23
N ALA A 34 22.94 8.96 0.64
CA ALA A 34 22.54 8.57 -0.71
C ALA A 34 21.74 7.26 -0.65
N SER A 35 20.60 7.23 -1.34
CA SER A 35 19.64 6.13 -1.49
C SER A 35 19.44 5.75 -2.96
N ARG A 36 18.86 4.57 -3.19
CA ARG A 36 18.37 4.10 -4.49
C ARG A 36 17.24 3.06 -4.30
N GLY A 37 16.20 3.43 -3.55
CA GLY A 37 15.08 2.56 -3.25
C GLY A 37 15.43 1.33 -2.40
N LEU A 38 14.47 0.41 -2.31
CA LEU A 38 14.47 -0.72 -1.37
C LEU A 38 15.41 -1.87 -1.70
N GLU A 39 16.07 -1.85 -2.86
CA GLU A 39 16.95 -2.94 -3.29
C GLU A 39 18.43 -2.70 -2.96
N TYR A 40 18.78 -1.47 -2.58
CA TYR A 40 20.15 -1.00 -2.51
C TYR A 40 20.61 -0.70 -1.08
N THR A 41 21.93 -0.81 -0.84
CA THR A 41 22.57 -0.19 0.32
C THR A 41 22.42 1.33 0.27
N ILE A 42 22.67 1.98 1.41
CA ILE A 42 22.84 3.42 1.50
C ILE A 42 24.30 3.76 1.75
N ALA A 43 24.71 4.95 1.35
CA ALA A 43 26.01 5.51 1.71
C ALA A 43 25.82 6.80 2.53
N ARG A 44 26.74 7.07 3.46
CA ARG A 44 26.76 8.33 4.23
C ARG A 44 28.13 8.97 4.24
N GLN A 45 28.18 10.28 4.14
CA GLN A 45 29.40 11.08 4.35
C GLN A 45 29.07 12.30 5.22
N THR A 46 30.05 12.76 6.01
CA THR A 46 29.96 14.03 6.74
C THR A 46 30.92 15.01 6.11
N ILE A 47 30.40 16.15 5.64
CA ILE A 47 31.17 17.18 4.95
C ILE A 47 31.12 18.52 5.69
N THR A 48 32.07 19.39 5.35
CA THR A 48 31.99 20.83 5.63
C THR A 48 31.95 21.56 4.30
N VAL A 49 30.92 22.37 4.09
CA VAL A 49 30.80 23.30 2.96
C VAL A 49 31.37 24.65 3.40
N ASN A 50 32.30 25.19 2.63
CA ASN A 50 32.89 26.51 2.85
C ASN A 50 32.27 27.55 1.90
N ALA A 51 32.31 28.83 2.28
CA ALA A 51 31.82 29.90 1.40
C ALA A 51 32.63 29.96 0.09
N GLY A 52 31.93 29.86 -1.05
CA GLY A 52 32.55 29.96 -2.38
C GLY A 52 33.40 28.76 -2.80
N GLN A 53 33.26 27.59 -2.17
CA GLN A 53 33.99 26.37 -2.52
C GLN A 53 33.06 25.20 -2.86
N ASP A 54 33.34 24.51 -3.95
CA ASP A 54 32.70 23.23 -4.29
C ASP A 54 33.30 22.10 -3.45
N THR A 55 32.49 21.42 -2.64
CA THR A 55 32.88 20.16 -1.97
C THR A 55 32.42 18.98 -2.83
N LYS A 56 33.36 18.26 -3.46
CA LYS A 56 33.04 17.02 -4.19
C LYS A 56 32.80 15.86 -3.20
N MET A 57 31.81 15.04 -3.52
CA MET A 57 31.54 13.73 -2.89
C MET A 57 31.41 12.69 -3.99
N ASP A 58 31.72 11.45 -3.67
CA ASP A 58 31.47 10.27 -4.51
C ASP A 58 30.86 9.19 -3.61
N PHE A 59 29.78 8.55 -4.06
CA PHE A 59 29.07 7.51 -3.30
C PHE A 59 28.98 6.23 -4.13
N ALA A 60 29.06 5.08 -3.46
CA ALA A 60 28.79 3.77 -4.05
C ALA A 60 27.58 3.16 -3.34
N LEU A 61 26.61 2.68 -4.12
CA LEU A 61 25.41 1.98 -3.65
C LEU A 61 25.35 0.62 -4.35
N GLU A 62 25.17 -0.45 -3.58
CA GLU A 62 25.17 -1.83 -4.08
C GLU A 62 23.74 -2.37 -4.09
N ARG A 63 23.28 -2.97 -5.21
CA ARG A 63 22.03 -3.72 -5.24
C ARG A 63 22.25 -5.03 -4.48
N VAL A 64 21.60 -5.17 -3.33
CA VAL A 64 21.82 -6.27 -2.37
C VAL A 64 20.61 -7.18 -2.23
N VAL A 65 19.39 -6.68 -2.50
CA VAL A 65 18.18 -7.52 -2.49
C VAL A 65 18.02 -8.21 -3.85
N ASP A 66 17.98 -9.54 -3.85
CA ASP A 66 17.62 -10.32 -5.05
C ASP A 66 16.10 -10.34 -5.25
N THR A 67 15.62 -9.39 -6.05
CA THR A 67 14.25 -9.26 -6.55
C THR A 67 13.99 -9.99 -7.87
N LYS A 68 14.99 -10.68 -8.45
CA LYS A 68 14.91 -11.34 -9.78
C LYS A 68 13.60 -12.06 -10.08
N GLY A 69 13.08 -11.85 -11.29
CA GLY A 69 11.76 -12.30 -11.71
C GLY A 69 10.62 -11.37 -11.27
N PHE A 70 10.95 -10.18 -10.77
CA PHE A 70 10.04 -9.09 -10.47
C PHE A 70 10.64 -7.77 -10.96
N VAL A 71 9.79 -6.77 -11.23
CA VAL A 71 10.19 -5.37 -11.41
C VAL A 71 9.45 -4.48 -10.42
N SER A 72 10.06 -3.40 -9.97
CA SER A 72 9.42 -2.42 -9.09
C SER A 72 8.43 -1.56 -9.87
N ALA A 73 7.22 -1.39 -9.32
CA ALA A 73 6.16 -0.62 -9.95
C ALA A 73 5.40 0.25 -8.96
N ASP A 74 5.10 1.48 -9.36
CA ASP A 74 4.07 2.31 -8.73
C ASP A 74 2.92 2.50 -9.71
N PHE A 75 1.70 2.28 -9.21
CA PHE A 75 0.47 2.37 -9.99
C PHE A 75 -0.30 3.67 -9.75
N HIS A 76 0.06 4.50 -8.77
CA HIS A 76 -0.68 5.72 -8.41
C HIS A 76 0.29 6.91 -8.27
N VAL A 77 0.42 7.73 -9.31
CA VAL A 77 1.46 8.77 -9.42
C VAL A 77 0.98 10.03 -10.15
N HIS A 78 0.91 11.13 -9.39
CA HIS A 78 0.47 12.46 -9.85
C HIS A 78 1.61 13.42 -10.17
N SER A 79 1.42 14.30 -11.14
CA SER A 79 2.33 15.40 -11.50
C SER A 79 1.57 16.72 -11.66
N GLY A 80 2.25 17.80 -12.06
CA GLY A 80 1.62 19.08 -12.43
C GLY A 80 0.77 19.04 -13.72
N LYS A 81 0.10 17.91 -14.00
CA LYS A 81 -1.04 17.80 -14.92
C LYS A 81 -2.35 17.49 -14.17
N SER A 82 -2.29 16.81 -13.02
CA SER A 82 -3.40 16.80 -12.05
C SER A 82 -3.66 18.23 -11.51
N PHE A 83 -4.79 18.41 -10.82
CA PHE A 83 -5.25 19.71 -10.32
C PHE A 83 -4.76 20.06 -8.90
N ASP A 84 -4.10 19.13 -8.22
CA ASP A 84 -3.65 19.18 -6.82
C ASP A 84 -2.16 18.89 -6.62
N ALA A 85 -1.57 18.02 -7.46
CA ALA A 85 -0.14 17.83 -7.52
C ALA A 85 0.57 19.01 -8.21
N SER A 86 1.80 19.32 -7.75
CA SER A 86 2.55 20.52 -8.14
C SER A 86 3.96 20.24 -8.67
N VAL A 87 4.32 18.96 -8.87
CA VAL A 87 5.65 18.54 -9.30
C VAL A 87 5.78 18.60 -10.83
N PRO A 88 6.76 19.34 -11.40
CA PRO A 88 7.01 19.30 -12.84
C PRO A 88 7.25 17.88 -13.34
N LEU A 89 6.80 17.54 -14.56
CA LEU A 89 6.80 16.14 -14.99
C LEU A 89 8.22 15.58 -15.16
N GLU A 90 9.19 16.39 -15.61
CA GLU A 90 10.62 16.02 -15.62
C GLU A 90 11.17 15.73 -14.21
N ASP A 91 10.62 16.39 -13.20
CA ASP A 91 11.06 16.29 -11.82
C ASP A 91 10.42 15.09 -11.12
N ARG A 92 9.17 14.78 -11.45
CA ARG A 92 8.46 13.56 -11.04
C ARG A 92 9.11 12.31 -11.62
N ILE A 93 9.42 12.29 -12.91
CA ILE A 93 10.11 11.16 -13.55
C ILE A 93 11.53 10.97 -12.99
N ARG A 94 12.23 12.08 -12.65
CA ARG A 94 13.55 12.01 -12.02
C ARG A 94 13.55 11.40 -10.62
N SER A 95 12.53 11.65 -9.80
CA SER A 95 12.48 11.09 -8.43
C SER A 95 12.19 9.59 -8.43
N PHE A 96 11.24 9.12 -9.25
CA PHE A 96 10.98 7.69 -9.41
C PHE A 96 12.18 6.90 -9.98
N ALA A 97 12.91 7.47 -10.95
CA ALA A 97 14.14 6.86 -11.46
C ALA A 97 15.31 6.86 -10.45
N ALA A 98 15.32 7.81 -9.50
CA ALA A 98 16.31 7.86 -8.43
C ALA A 98 16.08 6.75 -7.40
N GLU A 99 14.84 6.55 -6.95
CA GLU A 99 14.45 5.50 -5.99
C GLU A 99 14.19 4.12 -6.65
N ASN A 100 14.77 3.88 -7.83
CA ASN A 100 14.74 2.60 -8.56
C ASN A 100 13.33 2.02 -8.82
N VAL A 101 12.35 2.86 -9.17
CA VAL A 101 11.04 2.39 -9.65
C VAL A 101 11.07 2.20 -11.17
N GLU A 102 10.94 0.95 -11.60
CA GLU A 102 11.17 0.50 -12.98
C GLU A 102 9.92 0.67 -13.87
N VAL A 103 8.72 0.70 -13.27
CA VAL A 103 7.44 0.94 -13.97
C VAL A 103 6.63 2.00 -13.23
N VAL A 104 6.26 3.08 -13.91
CA VAL A 104 5.33 4.09 -13.37
C VAL A 104 4.07 4.18 -14.23
N VAL A 105 2.90 4.00 -13.63
CA VAL A 105 1.63 4.35 -14.30
C VAL A 105 1.39 5.85 -14.13
N SER A 106 1.05 6.57 -15.20
CA SER A 106 0.58 7.95 -15.09
C SER A 106 -0.90 7.97 -14.73
N THR A 107 -1.29 8.66 -13.64
CA THR A 107 -2.67 8.58 -13.11
C THR A 107 -3.19 9.90 -12.59
N GLU A 108 -2.96 10.99 -13.33
CA GLU A 108 -3.49 12.31 -13.01
C GLU A 108 -5.03 12.25 -12.86
N HIS A 109 -5.63 13.05 -11.98
CA HIS A 109 -7.09 13.01 -11.77
C HIS A 109 -7.90 13.43 -13.00
N ASN A 110 -8.58 12.47 -13.64
CA ASN A 110 -9.41 12.62 -14.84
C ASN A 110 -8.69 13.33 -16.02
N TYR A 111 -7.40 13.08 -16.23
CA TYR A 111 -6.60 13.69 -17.30
C TYR A 111 -5.53 12.73 -17.82
N ILE A 112 -5.64 12.30 -19.08
CA ILE A 112 -4.64 11.37 -19.64
C ILE A 112 -3.34 12.13 -19.96
N ALA A 113 -2.21 11.62 -19.48
CA ALA A 113 -0.88 12.14 -19.78
C ALA A 113 0.11 11.01 -20.09
N ASP A 114 0.64 10.97 -21.32
CA ASP A 114 1.78 10.11 -21.64
C ASP A 114 3.09 10.69 -21.07
N TYR A 115 3.72 9.91 -20.18
CA TYR A 115 5.00 10.22 -19.56
C TYR A 115 6.23 9.73 -20.38
N ALA A 116 6.05 8.82 -21.35
CA ALA A 116 7.16 8.21 -22.09
C ALA A 116 8.04 9.21 -22.89
N PRO A 117 7.52 10.33 -23.42
CA PRO A 117 8.34 11.38 -24.00
C PRO A 117 9.30 12.03 -22.99
N ILE A 118 8.93 12.08 -21.71
CA ILE A 118 9.76 12.66 -20.64
C ILE A 118 10.83 11.67 -20.17
N VAL A 119 10.49 10.38 -20.02
CA VAL A 119 11.48 9.30 -19.82
C VAL A 119 12.56 9.36 -20.91
N SER A 120 12.13 9.54 -22.16
CA SER A 120 13.02 9.64 -23.33
C SER A 120 13.85 10.93 -23.36
N LYS A 121 13.24 12.09 -23.03
CA LYS A 121 13.92 13.39 -22.89
C LYS A 121 15.01 13.37 -21.81
N LEU A 122 14.84 12.57 -20.76
CA LEU A 122 15.80 12.39 -19.66
C LEU A 122 16.77 11.22 -19.88
N MET A 123 16.64 10.47 -20.99
CA MET A 123 17.44 9.28 -21.34
C MET A 123 17.31 8.12 -20.33
N LEU A 124 16.15 8.01 -19.67
CA LEU A 124 15.88 7.06 -18.58
C LEU A 124 15.33 5.70 -19.02
N ASN A 125 15.16 5.47 -20.33
CA ASN A 125 14.54 4.26 -20.89
C ASN A 125 15.25 2.94 -20.54
N LYS A 126 16.47 2.99 -19.97
CA LYS A 126 17.22 1.82 -19.49
C LYS A 126 17.00 1.47 -18.02
N VAL A 127 16.39 2.38 -17.24
CA VAL A 127 16.17 2.21 -15.80
C VAL A 127 14.69 2.30 -15.40
N MET A 128 13.84 2.83 -16.28
CA MET A 128 12.39 2.79 -16.10
C MET A 128 11.65 2.83 -17.43
N LYS A 129 10.38 2.43 -17.37
CA LYS A 129 9.35 2.72 -18.36
C LYS A 129 8.12 3.35 -17.70
N THR A 130 7.18 3.78 -18.51
CA THR A 130 5.86 4.25 -18.06
C THR A 130 4.73 3.49 -18.74
N ILE A 131 3.56 3.47 -18.12
CA ILE A 131 2.30 2.96 -18.67
C ILE A 131 1.28 4.10 -18.59
N VAL A 132 0.49 4.31 -19.63
CA VAL A 132 -0.51 5.40 -19.64
C VAL A 132 -1.76 4.94 -18.89
N GLY A 133 -2.17 5.72 -17.89
CA GLY A 133 -3.40 5.54 -17.14
C GLY A 133 -4.18 6.85 -16.95
N ASP A 134 -5.18 6.80 -16.08
CA ASP A 134 -6.00 7.92 -15.61
C ASP A 134 -6.58 7.53 -14.25
N GLU A 135 -6.71 8.48 -13.33
CA GLU A 135 -7.47 8.26 -12.11
C GLU A 135 -8.89 8.80 -12.26
N LEU A 136 -9.84 7.88 -12.23
CA LEU A 136 -11.27 8.10 -12.42
C LEU A 136 -11.89 8.66 -11.14
N THR A 137 -11.57 9.93 -10.86
CA THR A 137 -11.97 10.65 -9.66
C THR A 137 -13.38 11.23 -9.80
N THR A 138 -14.21 10.99 -8.79
CA THR A 138 -15.54 11.60 -8.64
C THR A 138 -15.58 12.47 -7.39
N SER A 139 -16.16 13.67 -7.49
CA SER A 139 -16.07 14.71 -6.44
C SER A 139 -17.33 15.59 -6.32
N LEU A 140 -18.33 15.45 -7.19
CA LEU A 140 -19.50 16.33 -7.22
C LEU A 140 -20.78 15.65 -6.70
N PRO A 141 -21.31 16.06 -5.52
CA PRO A 141 -22.52 15.48 -4.97
C PRO A 141 -23.77 15.94 -5.73
N THR A 142 -24.75 15.05 -5.87
CA THR A 142 -26.04 15.30 -6.55
C THR A 142 -27.21 14.65 -5.82
N PRO A 143 -28.47 15.00 -6.14
CA PRO A 143 -29.64 14.32 -5.56
C PRO A 143 -29.75 12.82 -5.86
N LEU A 144 -29.12 12.32 -6.94
CA LEU A 144 -29.06 10.89 -7.27
C LEU A 144 -27.84 10.20 -6.67
N PHE A 145 -26.72 10.91 -6.58
CA PHE A 145 -25.45 10.43 -6.04
C PHE A 145 -24.95 11.45 -5.01
N PRO A 146 -25.46 11.41 -3.76
CA PRO A 146 -25.16 12.40 -2.72
C PRO A 146 -23.73 12.26 -2.16
N GLN A 147 -23.01 11.22 -2.59
CA GLN A 147 -21.59 11.00 -2.41
C GLN A 147 -20.99 10.55 -3.76
N ALA A 148 -19.67 10.67 -3.88
CA ALA A 148 -18.90 10.13 -5.00
C ALA A 148 -18.94 8.59 -5.04
N PHE A 149 -18.27 7.96 -6.01
CA PHE A 149 -18.00 6.51 -6.01
C PHE A 149 -16.54 6.17 -5.69
N GLY A 150 -15.85 7.12 -5.06
CA GLY A 150 -14.42 7.09 -4.81
C GLY A 150 -13.59 7.28 -6.07
N HIS A 151 -12.29 7.01 -5.95
CA HIS A 151 -11.35 7.08 -7.07
C HIS A 151 -10.88 5.69 -7.50
N HIS A 152 -10.60 5.53 -8.79
CA HIS A 152 -10.22 4.26 -9.39
C HIS A 152 -9.22 4.48 -10.51
N ILE A 153 -8.13 3.72 -10.54
CA ILE A 153 -7.12 3.79 -11.59
C ILE A 153 -7.40 2.78 -12.70
N ALA A 154 -7.24 3.18 -13.96
CA ALA A 154 -7.38 2.30 -15.12
C ALA A 154 -6.14 2.35 -16.01
N PHE A 155 -5.55 1.19 -16.33
CA PHE A 155 -4.38 1.09 -17.23
C PHE A 155 -4.26 -0.26 -17.95
N PRO A 156 -3.62 -0.33 -19.15
CA PRO A 156 -3.24 0.81 -19.99
C PRO A 156 -4.46 1.44 -20.68
N ILE A 157 -4.41 2.74 -20.92
CA ILE A 157 -5.41 3.46 -21.75
C ILE A 157 -4.71 4.24 -22.88
N VAL A 158 -5.47 4.58 -23.92
CA VAL A 158 -4.98 5.38 -25.05
C VAL A 158 -5.16 6.87 -24.82
N GLU A 159 -4.08 7.65 -24.92
CA GLU A 159 -4.15 9.12 -24.94
C GLU A 159 -4.77 9.61 -26.27
N GLN A 160 -5.64 10.61 -26.19
CA GLN A 160 -6.24 11.29 -27.34
C GLN A 160 -5.86 12.79 -27.30
N PRO A 161 -4.69 13.21 -27.80
CA PRO A 161 -4.09 14.52 -27.51
C PRO A 161 -4.94 15.77 -27.81
N PHE A 162 -5.94 15.65 -28.69
CA PHE A 162 -6.83 16.74 -29.13
C PHE A 162 -8.25 16.65 -28.53
N ALA A 163 -8.57 15.60 -27.78
CA ALA A 163 -9.84 15.47 -27.08
C ALA A 163 -9.83 16.29 -25.77
N PRO A 164 -11.01 16.68 -25.24
CA PRO A 164 -11.11 17.25 -23.90
C PRO A 164 -10.43 16.35 -22.86
N ARG A 165 -9.64 16.97 -21.96
CA ARG A 165 -8.81 16.25 -20.95
C ARG A 165 -7.98 15.08 -21.53
N ARG A 166 -7.53 15.23 -22.79
CA ARG A 166 -6.78 14.22 -23.56
C ARG A 166 -7.50 12.87 -23.72
N GLY A 167 -8.82 12.86 -23.63
CA GLY A 167 -9.65 11.67 -23.82
C GLY A 167 -10.11 11.00 -22.54
N ALA A 168 -9.76 11.52 -21.35
CA ALA A 168 -10.25 11.03 -20.07
C ALA A 168 -11.79 10.93 -20.08
N PRO A 169 -12.38 9.81 -19.62
CA PRO A 169 -13.82 9.63 -19.66
C PRO A 169 -14.51 10.57 -18.68
N PHE A 170 -15.80 10.83 -18.91
CA PHE A 170 -16.63 11.43 -17.88
C PHE A 170 -16.84 10.41 -16.75
N THR A 171 -16.67 10.84 -15.50
CA THR A 171 -16.73 10.01 -14.29
C THR A 171 -17.86 10.44 -13.35
N GLU A 172 -18.15 11.73 -13.27
CA GLU A 172 -19.18 12.30 -12.40
C GLU A 172 -20.59 11.80 -12.74
N TYR A 173 -21.49 11.92 -11.75
CA TYR A 173 -22.92 11.66 -11.87
C TYR A 173 -23.28 10.24 -12.36
N VAL A 174 -22.41 9.25 -12.16
CA VAL A 174 -22.66 7.83 -12.47
C VAL A 174 -22.02 6.91 -11.42
N PRO A 175 -22.51 5.66 -11.26
CA PRO A 175 -21.83 4.64 -10.47
C PRO A 175 -20.54 4.16 -11.17
N ALA A 176 -19.59 3.63 -10.39
CA ALA A 176 -18.28 3.19 -10.89
C ALA A 176 -18.34 2.21 -12.07
N ALA A 177 -19.31 1.28 -12.07
CA ALA A 177 -19.59 0.39 -13.20
C ALA A 177 -19.71 1.12 -14.56
N THR A 178 -20.32 2.31 -14.56
CA THR A 178 -20.50 3.09 -15.78
C THR A 178 -19.19 3.69 -16.29
N PHE A 179 -18.25 4.08 -15.42
CA PHE A 179 -16.93 4.53 -15.87
C PHE A 179 -15.95 3.37 -16.14
N TYR A 180 -16.08 2.22 -15.47
CA TYR A 180 -15.41 0.98 -15.88
C TYR A 180 -15.73 0.60 -17.33
N ASP A 181 -17.02 0.64 -17.71
CA ASP A 181 -17.42 0.35 -19.09
C ASP A 181 -16.97 1.40 -20.11
N ARG A 182 -16.73 2.65 -19.68
CA ARG A 182 -16.11 3.69 -20.53
C ARG A 182 -14.64 3.35 -20.80
N VAL A 183 -13.82 3.11 -19.78
CA VAL A 183 -12.36 2.86 -19.96
C VAL A 183 -12.03 1.57 -20.73
N LYS A 184 -12.90 0.55 -20.69
CA LYS A 184 -12.78 -0.65 -21.54
C LYS A 184 -12.67 -0.34 -23.03
N THR A 185 -13.33 0.72 -23.50
CA THR A 185 -13.28 1.13 -24.91
C THR A 185 -11.98 1.85 -25.28
N MET A 186 -11.15 2.17 -24.29
CA MET A 186 -9.93 2.96 -24.41
C MET A 186 -8.66 2.10 -24.30
N ASN A 187 -8.78 0.77 -24.28
CA ASN A 187 -7.65 -0.16 -24.24
C ASN A 187 -6.82 -0.06 -25.54
N PRO A 188 -5.52 0.32 -25.49
CA PRO A 188 -4.69 0.45 -26.69
C PRO A 188 -4.36 -0.89 -27.35
N ASN A 189 -4.52 -2.02 -26.65
CA ASN A 189 -4.32 -3.36 -27.19
C ASN A 189 -5.48 -4.30 -26.77
N PRO A 190 -6.52 -4.45 -27.60
CA PRO A 190 -7.67 -5.35 -27.35
C PRO A 190 -7.33 -6.85 -27.19
N SER A 191 -6.10 -7.29 -27.50
CA SER A 191 -5.66 -8.66 -27.21
C SER A 191 -5.11 -8.84 -25.78
N SER A 192 -4.82 -7.74 -25.10
CA SER A 192 -4.43 -7.68 -23.69
C SER A 192 -5.58 -7.18 -22.82
N LYS A 193 -5.52 -7.46 -21.52
CA LYS A 193 -6.47 -6.91 -20.55
C LYS A 193 -5.92 -5.66 -19.88
N GLN A 194 -6.82 -4.72 -19.60
CA GLN A 194 -6.61 -3.65 -18.63
C GLN A 194 -6.69 -4.18 -17.19
N VAL A 195 -6.17 -3.39 -16.26
CA VAL A 195 -6.44 -3.44 -14.83
C VAL A 195 -7.35 -2.27 -14.48
N ILE A 196 -8.35 -2.52 -13.64
CA ILE A 196 -9.04 -1.48 -12.87
C ILE A 196 -8.65 -1.66 -11.39
N GLN A 197 -8.08 -0.62 -10.78
CA GLN A 197 -7.73 -0.57 -9.36
C GLN A 197 -8.72 0.33 -8.62
N LEU A 198 -9.21 -0.11 -7.45
CA LEU A 198 -9.87 0.76 -6.48
C LEU A 198 -8.81 1.42 -5.58
N ASN A 199 -8.81 2.75 -5.54
CA ASN A 199 -7.82 3.52 -4.79
C ASN A 199 -8.32 3.81 -3.38
N HIS A 200 -7.37 3.95 -2.43
CA HIS A 200 -7.56 4.34 -1.04
C HIS A 200 -8.97 4.02 -0.48
N PRO A 201 -9.35 2.73 -0.38
CA PRO A 201 -10.76 2.30 -0.31
C PRO A 201 -11.56 2.86 0.87
N ARG A 202 -10.84 3.27 1.93
CA ARG A 202 -11.34 3.83 3.19
C ARG A 202 -11.03 5.33 3.38
N ALA A 203 -10.62 6.03 2.33
CA ALA A 203 -10.38 7.47 2.38
C ALA A 203 -11.61 8.27 2.87
N GLY A 204 -11.33 9.39 3.54
CA GLY A 204 -12.32 10.24 4.19
C GLY A 204 -13.03 11.20 3.24
N LEU A 205 -13.38 12.37 3.77
CA LEU A 205 -13.93 13.49 3.03
C LEU A 205 -12.81 14.23 2.26
N ALA A 206 -12.95 14.35 0.94
CA ALA A 206 -12.16 15.25 0.12
C ALA A 206 -13.10 16.23 -0.61
N GLY A 207 -12.83 17.54 -0.46
CA GLY A 207 -13.72 18.59 -0.97
C GLY A 207 -15.13 18.50 -0.35
N LEU A 208 -16.09 17.99 -1.11
CA LEU A 208 -17.51 17.92 -0.76
C LEU A 208 -18.05 16.48 -0.60
N THR A 209 -17.23 15.45 -0.85
CA THR A 209 -17.66 14.04 -0.86
C THR A 209 -16.66 13.12 -0.16
N LEU A 210 -17.15 12.02 0.42
CA LEU A 210 -16.33 10.88 0.77
C LEU A 210 -15.72 10.28 -0.50
N ILE A 211 -14.43 9.95 -0.48
CA ILE A 211 -13.70 9.37 -1.62
C ILE A 211 -13.24 7.92 -1.40
N GLY A 212 -13.44 7.35 -0.21
CA GLY A 212 -13.32 5.91 0.03
C GLY A 212 -14.60 5.16 -0.31
N LEU A 213 -14.61 4.37 -1.40
CA LEU A 213 -15.80 3.63 -1.85
C LEU A 213 -16.40 2.74 -0.74
N PHE A 214 -15.57 2.15 0.12
CA PHE A 214 -16.04 1.25 1.18
C PHE A 214 -16.81 2.02 2.28
N ASN A 215 -16.48 3.28 2.51
CA ASN A 215 -17.23 4.16 3.41
C ASN A 215 -18.57 4.57 2.76
N ILE A 216 -18.53 4.93 1.47
CA ILE A 216 -19.72 5.31 0.68
C ILE A 216 -20.79 4.21 0.67
N VAL A 217 -20.40 2.95 0.45
CA VAL A 217 -21.33 1.81 0.37
C VAL A 217 -21.60 1.12 1.72
N ASN A 218 -21.06 1.66 2.82
CA ASN A 218 -21.10 1.07 4.16
C ASN A 218 -20.66 -0.41 4.18
N TYR A 219 -19.48 -0.68 3.59
CA TYR A 219 -18.88 -2.00 3.62
C TYR A 219 -18.36 -2.34 5.01
N SER A 220 -18.45 -3.61 5.38
CA SER A 220 -17.82 -4.19 6.57
C SER A 220 -17.44 -5.65 6.24
N PRO A 221 -16.21 -6.10 6.57
CA PRO A 221 -15.72 -7.41 6.18
C PRO A 221 -16.44 -8.57 6.89
N THR A 222 -17.06 -8.31 8.05
CA THR A 222 -17.84 -9.29 8.81
C THR A 222 -19.30 -9.40 8.37
N ARG A 223 -19.70 -8.64 7.32
CA ARG A 223 -21.07 -8.56 6.79
C ARG A 223 -21.13 -8.96 5.30
N PRO A 224 -22.29 -9.44 4.80
CA PRO A 224 -22.48 -9.69 3.37
C PRO A 224 -22.26 -8.45 2.51
N ILE A 225 -21.67 -8.61 1.33
CA ILE A 225 -21.45 -7.55 0.32
C ILE A 225 -22.70 -6.65 0.17
N PRO A 226 -22.62 -5.34 0.49
CA PRO A 226 -23.70 -4.38 0.29
C PRO A 226 -24.27 -4.39 -1.14
N ILE A 227 -25.60 -4.25 -1.27
CA ILE A 227 -26.28 -4.26 -2.58
C ILE A 227 -25.70 -3.21 -3.55
N ALA A 228 -25.23 -2.07 -3.04
CA ALA A 228 -24.60 -0.99 -3.80
C ALA A 228 -23.34 -1.41 -4.59
N PHE A 229 -22.63 -2.45 -4.15
CA PHE A 229 -21.53 -3.05 -4.92
C PHE A 229 -21.98 -3.79 -6.18
N THR A 230 -23.23 -4.29 -6.17
CA THR A 230 -23.81 -5.04 -7.29
C THR A 230 -24.57 -4.15 -8.29
N VAL A 231 -24.76 -2.87 -7.96
CA VAL A 231 -25.34 -1.87 -8.87
C VAL A 231 -24.41 -1.63 -10.06
N GLY A 232 -25.03 -1.46 -11.23
CA GLY A 232 -24.38 -1.34 -12.54
C GLY A 232 -25.21 -2.07 -13.60
N SER A 233 -25.34 -3.40 -13.46
CA SER A 233 -26.16 -4.28 -14.33
C SER A 233 -27.64 -3.89 -14.45
N GLN A 234 -28.15 -3.10 -13.50
CA GLN A 234 -29.53 -2.60 -13.46
C GLN A 234 -29.71 -1.23 -14.17
N LEU A 235 -28.62 -0.59 -14.60
CA LEU A 235 -28.56 0.79 -15.11
C LEU A 235 -27.75 0.89 -16.41
N THR A 236 -28.05 -0.01 -17.36
CA THR A 236 -27.43 -0.16 -18.71
C THR A 236 -25.93 -0.48 -18.77
N SER A 237 -25.25 -0.65 -17.64
CA SER A 237 -23.85 -1.13 -17.59
C SER A 237 -23.76 -2.67 -17.66
N THR A 238 -22.66 -3.17 -18.22
CA THR A 238 -22.25 -4.58 -18.24
C THR A 238 -21.44 -5.01 -17.02
N THR A 239 -21.07 -4.07 -16.14
CA THR A 239 -20.33 -4.32 -14.90
C THR A 239 -21.14 -3.94 -13.66
N ARG A 240 -20.53 -4.16 -12.51
CA ARG A 240 -20.97 -3.80 -11.17
C ARG A 240 -19.88 -2.97 -10.51
N ASN A 241 -20.22 -2.17 -9.51
CA ASN A 241 -19.23 -1.37 -8.77
C ASN A 241 -18.10 -2.20 -8.14
N ILE A 242 -18.33 -3.49 -7.86
CA ILE A 242 -17.32 -4.44 -7.34
C ILE A 242 -16.45 -5.11 -8.43
N ASP A 243 -16.58 -4.76 -9.70
CA ASP A 243 -15.85 -5.41 -10.80
C ASP A 243 -14.47 -4.78 -11.12
N PHE A 244 -13.89 -4.04 -10.16
CA PHE A 244 -12.46 -3.71 -10.15
C PHE A 244 -11.58 -4.97 -9.97
N ASP A 245 -10.37 -4.99 -10.50
CA ASP A 245 -9.44 -6.13 -10.42
C ASP A 245 -8.52 -6.06 -9.19
N ALA A 246 -8.02 -4.87 -8.90
CA ALA A 246 -7.03 -4.59 -7.85
C ALA A 246 -7.57 -3.59 -6.82
N MET A 247 -6.95 -3.54 -5.64
CA MET A 247 -7.21 -2.53 -4.63
C MET A 247 -5.95 -2.21 -3.84
N GLU A 248 -5.77 -0.93 -3.53
CA GLU A 248 -4.67 -0.47 -2.68
C GLU A 248 -4.87 -0.97 -1.25
N LEU A 249 -3.84 -1.57 -0.67
CA LEU A 249 -3.76 -1.85 0.77
C LEU A 249 -2.77 -0.92 1.45
N MET A 250 -1.67 -0.57 0.79
CA MET A 250 -0.78 0.51 1.23
C MET A 250 -0.88 1.67 0.25
N ASN A 251 -1.33 2.82 0.76
CA ASN A 251 -1.31 4.12 0.11
C ASN A 251 -0.71 5.08 1.14
N GLY A 252 0.35 5.79 0.77
CA GLY A 252 1.12 6.63 1.70
C GLY A 252 1.70 5.84 2.90
N ASP A 253 1.83 6.51 4.05
CA ASP A 253 2.54 6.02 5.23
C ASP A 253 1.65 5.38 6.31
N SER A 254 0.32 5.36 6.13
CA SER A 254 -0.64 4.99 7.17
C SER A 254 -0.68 3.48 7.48
N ILE A 255 -0.10 3.09 8.63
CA ILE A 255 -0.13 1.70 9.09
C ILE A 255 -1.54 1.26 9.50
N SER A 256 -2.34 2.15 10.08
CA SER A 256 -3.75 1.86 10.38
C SER A 256 -4.62 1.79 9.13
N GLY A 257 -4.38 2.66 8.13
CA GLY A 257 -5.00 2.58 6.82
C GLY A 257 -4.75 1.22 6.15
N TYR A 258 -3.51 0.71 6.27
CA TYR A 258 -3.17 -0.66 5.87
C TYR A 258 -3.96 -1.71 6.65
N GLN A 259 -3.96 -1.67 8.00
CA GLN A 259 -4.65 -2.67 8.82
C GLN A 259 -6.16 -2.74 8.54
N VAL A 260 -6.84 -1.59 8.40
CA VAL A 260 -8.27 -1.54 8.03
C VAL A 260 -8.49 -2.16 6.64
N THR A 261 -7.74 -1.70 5.64
CA THR A 261 -7.99 -2.04 4.23
C THR A 261 -7.59 -3.48 3.88
N ARG A 262 -6.55 -4.01 4.55
CA ARG A 262 -6.20 -5.44 4.58
C ARG A 262 -7.34 -6.29 5.12
N ASN A 263 -7.97 -5.84 6.20
CA ASN A 263 -9.08 -6.57 6.83
C ASN A 263 -10.33 -6.55 5.94
N ASP A 264 -10.59 -5.44 5.24
CA ASP A 264 -11.57 -5.37 4.15
C ASP A 264 -11.26 -6.36 3.02
N TRP A 265 -10.01 -6.41 2.55
CA TRP A 265 -9.56 -7.31 1.48
C TRP A 265 -9.70 -8.80 1.85
N PHE A 266 -9.34 -9.18 3.08
CA PHE A 266 -9.62 -10.52 3.60
C PHE A 266 -11.13 -10.80 3.68
N GLY A 267 -11.95 -9.81 4.02
CA GLY A 267 -13.41 -9.89 3.93
C GLY A 267 -13.92 -10.19 2.52
N LEU A 268 -13.38 -9.51 1.50
CA LEU A 268 -13.73 -9.73 0.10
C LEU A 268 -13.32 -11.13 -0.39
N ILE A 269 -12.09 -11.59 -0.11
CA ILE A 269 -11.63 -12.93 -0.50
C ILE A 269 -12.49 -14.02 0.18
N ASN A 270 -12.78 -13.88 1.48
CA ASN A 270 -13.63 -14.81 2.22
C ASN A 270 -15.10 -14.82 1.71
N GLN A 271 -15.51 -13.82 0.95
CA GLN A 271 -16.81 -13.75 0.25
C GLN A 271 -16.74 -14.13 -1.24
N GLY A 272 -15.58 -14.56 -1.74
CA GLY A 272 -15.36 -14.97 -3.13
C GLY A 272 -15.00 -13.85 -4.11
N PHE A 273 -14.85 -12.61 -3.63
CA PHE A 273 -14.45 -11.45 -4.43
C PHE A 273 -12.94 -11.24 -4.34
N THR A 274 -12.18 -12.16 -4.94
CA THR A 274 -10.72 -12.08 -4.91
C THR A 274 -10.22 -10.87 -5.70
N LYS A 275 -9.47 -9.98 -5.05
CA LYS A 275 -8.81 -8.80 -5.63
C LYS A 275 -7.30 -8.91 -5.49
N THR A 276 -6.56 -8.25 -6.38
CA THR A 276 -5.12 -8.07 -6.21
C THR A 276 -4.85 -6.95 -5.23
N ALA A 277 -4.15 -7.24 -4.14
CA ALA A 277 -3.69 -6.22 -3.22
C ALA A 277 -2.46 -5.52 -3.79
N THR A 278 -2.46 -4.19 -3.80
CA THR A 278 -1.36 -3.35 -4.32
C THR A 278 -0.85 -2.36 -3.28
N ALA A 279 0.34 -1.82 -3.55
CA ALA A 279 1.01 -0.83 -2.73
C ALA A 279 1.58 0.28 -3.64
N VAL A 280 1.24 1.54 -3.34
CA VAL A 280 1.49 2.72 -4.18
C VAL A 280 1.82 3.96 -3.35
N SER A 281 2.58 4.93 -3.91
CA SER A 281 2.94 6.15 -3.17
C SER A 281 1.84 7.20 -3.08
N ASP A 282 0.92 7.24 -4.06
CA ASP A 282 -0.08 8.32 -4.22
C ASP A 282 0.58 9.72 -4.19
N SER A 283 1.73 9.82 -4.87
CA SER A 283 2.63 10.93 -4.63
C SER A 283 2.20 12.22 -5.32
N HIS A 284 1.81 13.20 -4.51
CA HIS A 284 1.36 14.54 -4.94
C HIS A 284 2.48 15.60 -4.92
N ARG A 285 3.46 15.47 -4.02
CA ARG A 285 4.67 16.30 -3.95
C ARG A 285 5.90 15.44 -4.28
N ALA A 286 7.07 16.07 -4.34
CA ALA A 286 8.32 15.38 -4.72
C ALA A 286 9.05 14.74 -3.53
N VAL A 287 8.76 15.16 -2.29
CA VAL A 287 9.58 14.89 -1.09
C VAL A 287 8.75 14.50 0.15
N VAL A 288 7.41 14.62 0.12
CA VAL A 288 6.57 14.30 1.30
C VAL A 288 6.03 12.88 1.18
N GLU A 289 5.21 12.62 0.16
CA GLU A 289 4.76 11.29 -0.24
C GLU A 289 5.90 10.61 -0.99
N THR A 290 6.90 10.13 -0.24
CA THR A 290 8.24 9.76 -0.76
C THR A 290 8.13 8.83 -1.98
N PRO A 291 8.58 9.26 -3.19
CA PRO A 291 8.41 8.49 -4.42
C PRO A 291 8.96 7.06 -4.33
N GLY A 292 8.15 6.07 -4.72
CA GLY A 292 8.51 4.65 -4.56
C GLY A 292 8.36 4.09 -3.13
N PHE A 293 7.72 4.83 -2.23
CA PHE A 293 7.32 4.35 -0.90
C PHE A 293 5.81 4.54 -0.69
N PRO A 294 5.06 3.47 -0.42
CA PRO A 294 5.39 2.08 -0.71
C PRO A 294 5.46 1.80 -2.24
N VAL A 295 5.85 0.58 -2.62
CA VAL A 295 5.97 0.12 -4.02
C VAL A 295 5.45 -1.31 -4.18
N SER A 296 5.00 -1.65 -5.38
CA SER A 296 4.60 -3.01 -5.77
C SER A 296 5.70 -3.69 -6.58
N PHE A 297 6.32 -4.75 -6.07
CA PHE A 297 7.17 -5.63 -6.88
C PHE A 297 6.30 -6.60 -7.68
N VAL A 298 6.24 -6.41 -9.00
CA VAL A 298 5.35 -7.11 -9.95
C VAL A 298 6.12 -8.20 -10.68
N ALA A 299 5.60 -9.44 -10.70
CA ALA A 299 6.30 -10.54 -11.35
C ALA A 299 6.53 -10.30 -12.85
N SER A 300 7.75 -10.55 -13.30
CA SER A 300 8.23 -10.23 -14.64
C SER A 300 9.09 -11.36 -15.21
N PRO A 301 8.99 -11.67 -16.52
CA PRO A 301 9.92 -12.60 -17.19
C PRO A 301 11.30 -11.97 -17.47
N THR A 302 11.50 -10.69 -17.17
CA THR A 302 12.72 -9.93 -17.43
C THR A 302 13.07 -8.98 -16.28
N ASP A 303 14.37 -8.86 -15.99
CA ASP A 303 14.93 -7.90 -15.03
C ASP A 303 15.46 -6.63 -15.74
N ASP A 304 15.08 -6.42 -17.01
CA ASP A 304 15.39 -5.24 -17.83
C ASP A 304 14.12 -4.40 -18.05
N PRO A 305 14.02 -3.19 -17.45
CA PRO A 305 12.85 -2.30 -17.56
C PRO A 305 12.49 -1.94 -19.00
N SER A 306 13.48 -1.88 -19.91
CA SER A 306 13.28 -1.55 -21.32
C SER A 306 12.58 -2.67 -22.12
N ALA A 307 12.62 -3.90 -21.60
CA ALA A 307 11.95 -5.07 -22.17
C ALA A 307 10.55 -5.35 -21.56
N VAL A 308 10.16 -4.63 -20.50
CA VAL A 308 8.86 -4.84 -19.83
C VAL A 308 7.72 -4.28 -20.69
N LYS A 309 6.74 -5.13 -21.01
CA LYS A 309 5.54 -4.73 -21.75
C LYS A 309 4.33 -4.57 -20.85
N ASP A 310 3.37 -3.76 -21.29
CA ASP A 310 2.15 -3.46 -20.54
C ASP A 310 1.35 -4.73 -20.25
N GLU A 311 1.25 -5.65 -21.22
CA GLU A 311 0.56 -6.93 -21.04
C GLU A 311 1.26 -7.88 -20.06
N MET A 312 2.56 -7.68 -19.76
CA MET A 312 3.25 -8.43 -18.70
C MET A 312 2.79 -7.94 -17.33
N VAL A 313 2.80 -6.61 -17.14
CA VAL A 313 2.39 -5.96 -15.90
C VAL A 313 0.91 -6.24 -15.61
N THR A 314 0.01 -6.04 -16.58
CA THR A 314 -1.42 -6.33 -16.34
C THR A 314 -1.67 -7.82 -16.14
N SER A 315 -0.98 -8.73 -16.83
CA SER A 315 -1.10 -10.17 -16.56
C SER A 315 -0.64 -10.57 -15.16
N ALA A 316 0.45 -9.96 -14.66
CA ALA A 316 0.93 -10.19 -13.30
C ALA A 316 -0.04 -9.64 -12.24
N VAL A 317 -0.56 -8.43 -12.43
CA VAL A 317 -1.60 -7.85 -11.56
C VAL A 317 -2.87 -8.71 -11.59
N LEU A 318 -3.41 -9.05 -12.76
CA LEU A 318 -4.63 -9.86 -12.90
C LEU A 318 -4.49 -11.32 -12.43
N SER A 319 -3.25 -11.82 -12.32
CA SER A 319 -2.95 -13.12 -11.69
C SER A 319 -2.63 -13.04 -10.19
N ARG A 320 -2.63 -11.84 -9.59
CA ARG A 320 -2.22 -11.56 -8.20
C ARG A 320 -0.76 -11.94 -7.91
N ASN A 321 0.11 -11.86 -8.92
CA ASN A 321 1.52 -12.22 -8.81
C ASN A 321 2.38 -10.99 -8.53
N LEU A 322 2.16 -10.33 -7.39
CA LEU A 322 2.95 -9.18 -6.92
C LEU A 322 3.00 -9.07 -5.39
N VAL A 323 4.05 -8.40 -4.90
CA VAL A 323 4.37 -8.17 -3.48
C VAL A 323 4.33 -6.66 -3.22
N GLY A 324 3.51 -6.20 -2.28
CA GLY A 324 3.47 -4.79 -1.90
C GLY A 324 4.35 -4.53 -0.68
N THR A 325 5.15 -3.46 -0.69
CA THR A 325 6.07 -3.18 0.43
C THR A 325 6.51 -1.72 0.52
N SER A 326 6.69 -1.23 1.75
CA SER A 326 7.45 -0.02 2.07
C SER A 326 8.90 -0.33 2.47
N GLY A 327 9.26 -1.60 2.69
CA GLY A 327 10.54 -2.01 3.27
C GLY A 327 11.05 -3.37 2.75
N PRO A 328 10.68 -4.50 3.39
CA PRO A 328 11.23 -5.81 3.06
C PRO A 328 10.64 -6.41 1.78
N PHE A 329 11.48 -7.10 1.00
CA PHE A 329 11.03 -7.95 -0.10
C PHE A 329 10.76 -9.37 0.40
N ILE A 330 9.64 -9.97 -0.02
CA ILE A 330 9.18 -11.29 0.45
C ILE A 330 9.04 -12.25 -0.73
N ARG A 331 9.82 -13.34 -0.73
CA ARG A 331 9.58 -14.51 -1.60
C ARG A 331 8.78 -15.55 -0.81
N PHE A 332 7.64 -15.96 -1.35
CA PHE A 332 6.71 -16.90 -0.72
C PHE A 332 6.21 -17.91 -1.76
N ASN A 333 6.25 -19.20 -1.44
CA ASN A 333 5.64 -20.25 -2.24
C ASN A 333 5.03 -21.37 -1.37
N ILE A 334 4.04 -22.08 -1.92
CA ILE A 334 3.48 -23.30 -1.32
C ILE A 334 3.54 -24.42 -2.37
N GLN A 335 4.15 -25.56 -2.03
CA GLN A 335 4.44 -26.65 -2.98
C GLN A 335 5.15 -26.20 -4.26
N GLY A 336 6.02 -25.17 -4.19
CA GLY A 336 6.68 -24.58 -5.35
C GLY A 336 5.80 -23.69 -6.22
N GLN A 337 4.52 -23.49 -5.88
CA GLN A 337 3.62 -22.57 -6.58
C GLN A 337 3.76 -21.15 -6.01
N PRO A 338 3.95 -20.12 -6.85
CA PRO A 338 4.11 -18.74 -6.40
C PRO A 338 2.78 -18.10 -5.97
N ILE A 339 2.87 -16.90 -5.39
CA ILE A 339 1.74 -16.00 -5.10
C ILE A 339 0.78 -15.86 -6.28
N GLY A 340 -0.52 -15.77 -5.99
CA GLY A 340 -1.61 -15.74 -6.97
C GLY A 340 -2.09 -17.09 -7.49
N SER A 341 -1.37 -18.19 -7.20
CA SER A 341 -1.63 -19.55 -7.69
C SER A 341 -2.69 -20.32 -6.87
N LEU A 342 -3.22 -21.39 -7.47
CA LEU A 342 -4.07 -22.39 -6.82
C LEU A 342 -3.33 -23.74 -6.72
N VAL A 343 -2.96 -24.15 -5.50
CA VAL A 343 -2.42 -25.48 -5.19
C VAL A 343 -3.58 -26.49 -5.20
N LYS A 344 -3.65 -27.30 -6.26
CA LYS A 344 -4.76 -28.22 -6.52
C LYS A 344 -4.71 -29.49 -5.66
N LYS A 345 -5.89 -29.93 -5.18
CA LYS A 345 -6.12 -31.23 -4.53
C LYS A 345 -5.09 -31.60 -3.43
N GLN A 346 -4.84 -30.70 -2.49
CA GLN A 346 -3.93 -31.00 -1.37
C GLN A 346 -4.64 -31.77 -0.25
N ALA A 347 -4.20 -32.99 0.01
CA ALA A 347 -4.49 -33.71 1.26
C ALA A 347 -3.33 -33.55 2.26
N GLY A 348 -3.64 -33.44 3.56
CA GLY A 348 -2.63 -33.41 4.63
C GLY A 348 -1.94 -32.06 4.83
N LYS A 349 -0.65 -32.09 5.22
CA LYS A 349 0.20 -30.91 5.39
C LYS A 349 0.69 -30.38 4.02
N VAL A 350 0.82 -29.07 3.85
CA VAL A 350 1.54 -28.42 2.74
C VAL A 350 3.01 -28.20 3.10
N LYS A 351 3.89 -28.12 2.08
CA LYS A 351 5.20 -27.47 2.22
C LYS A 351 5.07 -25.97 1.95
N VAL A 352 5.45 -25.15 2.91
CA VAL A 352 5.61 -23.70 2.79
C VAL A 352 7.09 -23.35 2.79
N ASP A 353 7.49 -22.46 1.88
CA ASP A 353 8.80 -21.81 1.90
C ASP A 353 8.61 -20.28 1.92
N ILE A 354 9.37 -19.59 2.77
CA ILE A 354 9.37 -18.14 2.91
C ILE A 354 10.83 -17.66 2.96
N THR A 355 11.14 -16.56 2.29
CA THR A 355 12.40 -15.83 2.47
C THR A 355 12.10 -14.33 2.46
N VAL A 356 12.64 -13.61 3.44
CA VAL A 356 12.49 -12.16 3.58
C VAL A 356 13.87 -11.52 3.49
N SER A 357 14.01 -10.54 2.60
CA SER A 357 15.27 -9.85 2.29
C SER A 357 15.10 -8.34 2.40
N ALA A 358 16.08 -7.66 2.99
CA ALA A 358 16.05 -6.21 3.19
C ALA A 358 17.48 -5.61 3.26
N PRO A 359 17.75 -4.40 2.71
CA PRO A 359 19.03 -3.73 2.91
C PRO A 359 19.30 -3.44 4.38
N ALA A 360 20.56 -3.22 4.79
CA ALA A 360 20.91 -3.06 6.21
C ALA A 360 20.17 -1.92 6.94
N TRP A 361 19.76 -0.86 6.22
CA TRP A 361 19.01 0.27 6.76
C TRP A 361 17.52 0.02 6.99
N VAL A 362 16.96 -1.09 6.48
CA VAL A 362 15.53 -1.44 6.60
C VAL A 362 15.31 -2.37 7.80
N PRO A 363 14.45 -2.01 8.77
CA PRO A 363 14.15 -2.86 9.93
C PRO A 363 13.17 -3.99 9.56
N VAL A 364 13.35 -5.16 10.16
CA VAL A 364 12.42 -6.29 10.13
C VAL A 364 12.49 -6.95 11.51
N ASP A 365 11.39 -6.85 12.26
CA ASP A 365 11.27 -7.35 13.63
C ASP A 365 10.45 -8.65 13.69
N GLU A 366 9.58 -8.86 12.70
CA GLU A 366 8.60 -9.94 12.67
C GLU A 366 8.25 -10.41 11.26
N VAL A 367 7.92 -11.70 11.14
CA VAL A 367 7.31 -12.33 9.96
C VAL A 367 6.08 -13.10 10.40
N ARG A 368 4.95 -12.91 9.72
CA ARG A 368 3.67 -13.57 10.01
C ARG A 368 3.21 -14.38 8.81
N LEU A 369 2.82 -15.63 9.05
CA LEU A 369 2.08 -16.46 8.09
C LEU A 369 0.61 -16.47 8.51
N LEU A 370 -0.28 -16.21 7.58
CA LEU A 370 -1.72 -16.12 7.81
C LEU A 370 -2.47 -17.16 6.99
N GLU A 371 -3.54 -17.72 7.55
CA GLU A 371 -4.54 -18.52 6.83
C GLU A 371 -5.91 -17.82 6.91
N ASN A 372 -6.57 -17.62 5.76
CA ASN A 372 -7.86 -16.95 5.64
C ASN A 372 -7.95 -15.56 6.33
N GLY A 373 -6.82 -14.85 6.43
CA GLY A 373 -6.68 -13.56 7.10
C GLY A 373 -6.38 -13.61 8.60
N LYS A 374 -6.14 -14.79 9.19
CA LYS A 374 -5.78 -14.94 10.60
C LYS A 374 -4.34 -15.43 10.74
N VAL A 375 -3.58 -14.84 11.66
CA VAL A 375 -2.20 -15.26 11.95
C VAL A 375 -2.20 -16.72 12.44
N VAL A 376 -1.49 -17.60 11.73
CA VAL A 376 -1.31 -19.01 12.11
C VAL A 376 0.11 -19.31 12.60
N MET A 377 1.10 -18.50 12.21
CA MET A 377 2.45 -18.52 12.79
C MET A 377 3.03 -17.11 12.83
N THR A 378 3.75 -16.81 13.89
CA THR A 378 4.57 -15.59 14.05
C THR A 378 6.02 -16.02 14.26
N PHE A 379 6.95 -15.30 13.63
CA PHE A 379 8.39 -15.46 13.81
C PHE A 379 9.02 -14.11 14.14
N ASP A 380 9.92 -14.08 15.12
CA ASP A 380 10.70 -12.91 15.55
C ASP A 380 12.12 -13.33 16.00
N ALA A 381 12.88 -12.44 16.63
CA ALA A 381 14.24 -12.74 17.12
C ALA A 381 14.31 -13.80 18.25
N ASN A 382 13.20 -14.07 18.94
CA ASN A 382 13.08 -15.03 20.04
C ASN A 382 12.61 -16.42 19.56
N SER A 383 12.02 -16.48 18.37
CA SER A 383 11.45 -17.68 17.77
C SER A 383 12.51 -18.72 17.39
N LYS A 384 12.14 -20.01 17.30
CA LYS A 384 13.09 -21.09 16.99
C LYS A 384 13.69 -20.98 15.58
N VAL A 385 12.89 -20.56 14.60
CA VAL A 385 13.38 -20.01 13.34
C VAL A 385 13.34 -18.49 13.48
N LYS A 386 14.52 -17.87 13.57
CA LYS A 386 14.64 -16.46 13.95
C LYS A 386 14.45 -15.50 12.80
N VAL A 387 13.86 -14.36 13.09
CA VAL A 387 14.09 -13.13 12.32
C VAL A 387 15.42 -12.53 12.78
N ASN A 388 16.36 -12.39 11.85
CA ASN A 388 17.64 -11.74 12.08
C ASN A 388 17.41 -10.22 12.24
N PRO A 389 17.98 -9.57 13.27
CA PRO A 389 17.90 -8.12 13.40
C PRO A 389 18.63 -7.42 12.24
N ALA A 390 18.26 -6.17 11.97
CA ALA A 390 19.02 -5.33 11.04
C ALA A 390 20.47 -5.12 11.53
N PRO A 391 21.47 -5.12 10.63
CA PRO A 391 22.85 -4.81 10.99
C PRO A 391 22.98 -3.45 11.70
N SER A 392 23.88 -3.36 12.67
CA SER A 392 24.12 -2.13 13.44
C SER A 392 24.75 -1.00 12.61
N ASP A 393 25.45 -1.35 11.53
CA ASP A 393 25.84 -0.44 10.46
C ASP A 393 24.77 -0.50 9.33
N PRO A 394 23.95 0.54 9.16
CA PRO A 394 22.91 0.57 8.13
C PRO A 394 23.46 0.78 6.71
N THR A 395 24.76 1.08 6.55
CA THR A 395 25.44 1.16 5.24
C THR A 395 25.94 -0.21 4.73
N SER A 396 25.89 -1.24 5.58
CA SER A 396 26.40 -2.57 5.26
C SER A 396 25.68 -3.24 4.08
N ASN A 397 26.44 -4.00 3.28
CA ASN A 397 25.93 -4.93 2.27
C ASN A 397 25.66 -6.35 2.83
N GLN A 398 25.86 -6.58 4.14
CA GLN A 398 25.69 -7.88 4.79
C GLN A 398 24.33 -8.01 5.50
N GLY A 399 23.99 -9.24 5.93
CA GLY A 399 22.79 -9.51 6.73
C GLY A 399 21.46 -9.37 5.97
N VAL A 400 21.49 -9.33 4.64
CA VAL A 400 20.32 -9.04 3.78
C VAL A 400 19.16 -10.02 4.01
N GLU A 401 19.46 -11.31 4.15
CA GLU A 401 18.48 -12.36 4.43
C GLU A 401 18.02 -12.26 5.91
N ARG A 402 16.88 -11.59 6.11
CA ARG A 402 16.29 -11.32 7.43
C ARG A 402 15.53 -12.51 8.01
N PHE A 403 14.90 -13.32 7.17
CA PHE A 403 14.20 -14.52 7.61
C PHE A 403 14.18 -15.57 6.51
N LYS A 404 14.25 -16.85 6.89
CA LYS A 404 14.15 -17.96 5.96
C LYS A 404 13.60 -19.21 6.62
N VAL A 405 12.61 -19.81 5.97
CA VAL A 405 12.16 -21.16 6.28
C VAL A 405 11.89 -21.91 4.98
N THR A 406 12.31 -23.17 4.93
CA THR A 406 12.16 -24.05 3.78
C THR A 406 11.68 -25.41 4.27
N GLY A 407 10.65 -25.97 3.65
CA GLY A 407 10.09 -27.26 4.07
C GLY A 407 9.07 -27.19 5.19
N LEU A 408 8.59 -26.00 5.57
CA LEU A 408 7.70 -25.80 6.71
C LEU A 408 6.36 -26.54 6.49
N LYS A 409 6.09 -27.55 7.32
CA LYS A 409 4.95 -28.46 7.17
C LYS A 409 3.69 -27.89 7.83
N VAL A 410 3.03 -26.94 7.19
CA VAL A 410 1.79 -26.32 7.68
C VAL A 410 0.60 -27.25 7.43
N LYS A 411 -0.39 -27.29 8.31
CA LYS A 411 -1.63 -28.10 8.14
C LYS A 411 -2.82 -27.17 7.87
N PRO A 412 -3.27 -27.00 6.63
CA PRO A 412 -4.36 -26.07 6.32
C PRO A 412 -5.71 -26.50 6.90
N SER A 413 -6.60 -25.53 7.04
CA SER A 413 -8.06 -25.62 7.22
C SER A 413 -8.69 -26.89 6.60
N LYS A 414 -9.80 -27.37 7.18
CA LYS A 414 -10.55 -28.51 6.61
C LYS A 414 -11.20 -28.17 5.26
N LYS A 415 -11.71 -26.94 5.11
CA LYS A 415 -12.16 -26.34 3.85
C LYS A 415 -10.97 -25.78 3.08
N ASP A 416 -11.19 -25.47 1.81
CA ASP A 416 -10.36 -24.57 1.01
C ASP A 416 -9.94 -23.33 1.82
N SER A 417 -8.73 -22.84 1.57
CA SER A 417 -8.17 -21.68 2.25
C SER A 417 -7.18 -20.92 1.38
N PHE A 418 -6.88 -19.68 1.77
CA PHE A 418 -5.79 -18.90 1.21
C PHE A 418 -4.75 -18.60 2.28
N PHE A 419 -3.49 -18.53 1.87
CA PHE A 419 -2.39 -18.10 2.71
C PHE A 419 -1.75 -16.81 2.19
N THR A 420 -1.38 -15.93 3.12
CA THR A 420 -0.55 -14.75 2.87
C THR A 420 0.59 -14.68 3.89
N VAL A 421 1.63 -13.95 3.54
CA VAL A 421 2.79 -13.64 4.40
C VAL A 421 2.95 -12.14 4.50
N GLU A 422 3.23 -11.67 5.71
CA GLU A 422 3.61 -10.30 6.03
C GLU A 422 4.97 -10.28 6.73
N ALA A 423 5.76 -9.24 6.53
CA ALA A 423 7.04 -9.05 7.21
C ALA A 423 7.34 -7.56 7.42
N GLY A 424 8.05 -7.21 8.49
CA GLY A 424 8.42 -5.81 8.78
C GLY A 424 8.51 -5.56 10.27
N ILE A 425 8.11 -4.36 10.69
CA ILE A 425 7.87 -4.05 12.11
C ILE A 425 6.71 -4.88 12.69
N LYS A 426 6.69 -5.02 14.02
CA LYS A 426 5.52 -5.53 14.75
C LYS A 426 4.38 -4.52 14.64
N LEU A 427 3.21 -4.95 14.16
CA LEU A 427 2.07 -4.05 13.99
C LEU A 427 1.42 -3.70 15.34
N PRO A 428 0.87 -2.49 15.51
CA PRO A 428 0.06 -2.15 16.67
C PRO A 428 -1.17 -3.05 16.79
N ILE A 429 -1.59 -3.34 18.02
CA ILE A 429 -2.85 -4.05 18.24
C ILE A 429 -4.00 -3.10 17.88
N VAL A 430 -4.94 -3.57 17.04
CA VAL A 430 -6.16 -2.86 16.65
C VAL A 430 -7.39 -3.70 16.96
N ALA A 431 -8.51 -3.05 17.25
CA ALA A 431 -9.79 -3.68 17.49
C ALA A 431 -10.94 -2.89 16.82
N ASP A 432 -12.08 -3.56 16.69
CA ASP A 432 -13.39 -2.96 16.47
C ASP A 432 -14.08 -2.96 17.83
N LEU A 433 -14.20 -1.79 18.46
CA LEU A 433 -14.85 -1.63 19.77
C LEU A 433 -16.34 -1.32 19.66
N ASN A 434 -16.83 -0.86 18.50
CA ASN A 434 -18.23 -0.48 18.32
C ASN A 434 -19.13 -1.64 17.85
N GLY A 435 -18.54 -2.67 17.22
CA GLY A 435 -19.21 -3.88 16.74
C GLY A 435 -19.72 -3.79 15.29
N ASP A 436 -19.25 -2.84 14.48
CA ASP A 436 -19.66 -2.73 13.07
C ASP A 436 -18.91 -3.70 12.13
N GLY A 437 -17.77 -4.24 12.57
CA GLY A 437 -16.89 -5.14 11.83
C GLY A 437 -15.66 -4.48 11.19
N VAL A 438 -15.53 -3.16 11.27
CA VAL A 438 -14.37 -2.38 10.82
C VAL A 438 -13.57 -1.97 12.07
N VAL A 439 -12.25 -2.22 12.08
CA VAL A 439 -11.42 -1.80 13.22
C VAL A 439 -11.37 -0.27 13.30
N ASP A 440 -11.57 0.27 14.50
CA ASP A 440 -11.80 1.71 14.73
C ASP A 440 -10.80 2.35 15.71
N THR A 441 -10.04 1.54 16.46
CA THR A 441 -9.01 2.03 17.38
C THR A 441 -7.92 0.98 17.66
N GLY A 442 -6.81 1.37 18.28
CA GLY A 442 -5.74 0.49 18.76
C GLY A 442 -5.26 0.86 20.17
N ASP A 443 -4.17 0.23 20.63
CA ASP A 443 -3.59 0.44 21.97
C ASP A 443 -2.93 1.82 22.10
N THR A 444 -3.75 2.87 22.22
CA THR A 444 -3.31 4.28 22.31
C THR A 444 -2.74 4.65 23.68
N ASN A 445 -3.04 3.86 24.71
CA ASN A 445 -2.58 4.12 26.08
C ASN A 445 -1.32 3.30 26.47
N GLY A 446 -1.04 2.20 25.78
CA GLY A 446 0.17 1.38 25.92
C GLY A 446 0.12 0.30 27.01
N ASP A 447 -1.07 -0.18 27.40
CA ASP A 447 -1.21 -1.23 28.43
C ASP A 447 -1.19 -2.67 27.90
N GLY A 448 -1.11 -2.85 26.57
CA GLY A 448 -1.11 -4.14 25.88
C GLY A 448 -2.51 -4.64 25.50
N LYS A 449 -3.52 -3.77 25.54
CA LYS A 449 -4.91 -4.07 25.13
C LYS A 449 -5.48 -2.95 24.28
N VAL A 450 -6.69 -3.17 23.76
CA VAL A 450 -7.51 -2.14 23.14
C VAL A 450 -8.85 -2.17 23.86
N ASP A 451 -9.17 -1.13 24.63
CA ASP A 451 -10.41 -1.07 25.42
C ASP A 451 -11.09 0.30 25.45
N ALA A 452 -12.13 0.44 26.28
CA ALA A 452 -12.93 1.66 26.38
C ALA A 452 -12.14 2.94 26.78
N ALA A 453 -10.87 2.81 27.22
CA ALA A 453 -9.95 3.94 27.40
C ALA A 453 -9.34 4.48 26.09
N ASP A 454 -9.24 3.67 25.03
CA ASP A 454 -8.47 3.99 23.81
C ASP A 454 -9.24 4.83 22.79
N ARG A 455 -8.57 5.76 22.12
CA ARG A 455 -9.21 6.67 21.15
C ARG A 455 -8.33 6.93 19.92
N GLY A 456 -8.59 6.19 18.85
CA GLY A 456 -7.93 6.32 17.55
C GLY A 456 -6.83 5.27 17.34
N PHE A 457 -5.96 5.52 16.36
CA PHE A 457 -4.93 4.56 15.95
C PHE A 457 -3.53 4.97 16.38
N VAL A 458 -2.66 3.97 16.53
CA VAL A 458 -1.23 4.14 16.77
C VAL A 458 -0.49 4.10 15.42
N GLN A 459 0.26 5.15 15.10
CA GLN A 459 1.30 5.08 14.07
C GLN A 459 2.62 4.66 14.76
N PRO A 460 3.21 3.50 14.43
CA PRO A 460 4.44 3.04 15.06
C PRO A 460 5.67 3.87 14.60
N PRO A 461 6.64 4.15 15.48
CA PRO A 461 7.76 5.04 15.17
C PRO A 461 8.76 4.41 14.19
N SER A 462 9.04 5.13 13.11
CA SER A 462 10.07 4.80 12.11
C SER A 462 11.49 4.84 12.73
N PRO A 463 12.30 3.77 12.64
CA PRO A 463 13.66 3.79 13.19
C PRO A 463 14.55 4.87 12.56
N PRO A 464 15.53 5.46 13.29
CA PRO A 464 16.08 6.77 12.94
C PRO A 464 16.76 6.92 11.58
N ILE A 465 17.29 5.83 10.98
CA ILE A 465 17.81 5.88 9.60
C ILE A 465 16.71 5.72 8.57
N TYR A 466 15.77 4.82 8.78
CA TYR A 466 14.62 4.65 7.89
C TYR A 466 13.84 5.96 7.77
N ALA A 467 13.62 6.63 8.90
CA ALA A 467 13.00 7.97 8.99
C ALA A 467 13.77 9.10 8.27
N GLN A 468 15.05 8.90 7.95
CA GLN A 468 15.89 9.86 7.21
C GLN A 468 15.83 9.64 5.69
N ILE A 469 15.30 8.51 5.23
CA ILE A 469 15.21 8.12 3.82
C ILE A 469 13.75 8.14 3.35
N ALA A 470 12.85 7.53 4.12
CA ALA A 470 11.41 7.54 3.93
C ALA A 470 10.73 8.08 5.21
N PRO A 471 10.61 9.42 5.36
CA PRO A 471 9.98 10.04 6.52
C PRO A 471 8.49 9.68 6.63
N GLY A 472 7.98 9.45 7.85
CA GLY A 472 6.58 9.07 8.11
C GLY A 472 6.30 7.57 7.95
N PHE A 473 6.80 6.97 6.86
CA PHE A 473 6.67 5.54 6.57
C PHE A 473 7.26 4.64 7.67
N THR A 474 6.69 3.44 7.81
CA THR A 474 7.26 2.35 8.62
C THR A 474 7.44 1.09 7.76
N SER A 475 8.46 0.29 8.06
CA SER A 475 8.87 -0.88 7.26
C SER A 475 7.85 -2.02 7.35
N LEU A 476 7.16 -2.31 6.26
CA LEU A 476 6.16 -3.37 6.17
C LEU A 476 6.04 -3.86 4.74
N GLY A 477 5.90 -5.17 4.55
CA GLY A 477 5.62 -5.81 3.27
C GLY A 477 4.61 -6.94 3.40
N PHE A 478 3.85 -7.18 2.34
CA PHE A 478 2.82 -8.21 2.26
C PHE A 478 2.85 -8.94 0.92
N THR A 479 2.30 -10.16 0.91
CA THR A 479 2.16 -10.97 -0.30
C THR A 479 0.71 -11.17 -0.69
N ASN A 480 0.45 -11.21 -2.00
CA ASN A 480 -0.84 -11.67 -2.52
C ASN A 480 -1.05 -13.19 -2.26
N PRO A 481 -2.31 -13.66 -2.19
CA PRO A 481 -2.64 -14.99 -1.67
C PRO A 481 -2.18 -16.16 -2.53
N ILE A 482 -1.82 -17.26 -1.87
CA ILE A 482 -1.76 -18.60 -2.48
C ILE A 482 -2.97 -19.41 -1.98
N PHE A 483 -3.75 -19.94 -2.91
CA PHE A 483 -4.98 -20.68 -2.61
C PHE A 483 -4.73 -22.18 -2.54
N ILE A 484 -5.39 -22.88 -1.62
CA ILE A 484 -5.35 -24.33 -1.46
C ILE A 484 -6.75 -24.90 -1.77
N ASP A 485 -6.85 -25.62 -2.88
CA ASP A 485 -8.03 -26.43 -3.23
C ASP A 485 -7.98 -27.73 -2.39
N ARG A 486 -8.93 -27.86 -1.46
CA ARG A 486 -8.97 -28.94 -0.48
C ARG A 486 -10.03 -29.99 -0.81
N ASN A 487 -11.01 -29.66 -1.65
CA ASN A 487 -12.05 -30.60 -2.08
C ASN A 487 -11.76 -31.26 -3.44
N GLY A 488 -10.80 -30.73 -4.21
CA GLY A 488 -10.30 -31.27 -5.47
C GLY A 488 -11.04 -30.79 -6.72
N ASN A 489 -11.86 -29.74 -6.63
CA ASN A 489 -12.68 -29.26 -7.76
C ASN A 489 -11.97 -28.29 -8.71
N GLY A 490 -10.73 -27.88 -8.40
CA GLY A 490 -9.90 -27.06 -9.27
C GLY A 490 -10.21 -25.56 -9.28
N LYS A 491 -11.03 -25.06 -8.34
CA LYS A 491 -11.20 -23.63 -8.00
C LYS A 491 -10.93 -23.42 -6.49
N PHE A 492 -11.07 -22.19 -6.02
CA PHE A 492 -11.11 -21.86 -4.59
C PHE A 492 -12.57 -21.66 -4.16
N ASP A 493 -13.06 -22.47 -3.22
CA ASP A 493 -14.34 -22.25 -2.56
C ASP A 493 -14.17 -21.38 -1.30
N ASN A 494 -14.82 -20.21 -1.31
CA ASN A 494 -14.66 -19.22 -0.25
C ASN A 494 -15.23 -19.68 1.11
N ALA A 495 -14.67 -19.15 2.19
CA ALA A 495 -15.03 -19.57 3.55
C ALA A 495 -16.47 -19.18 3.96
N GLY A 496 -16.99 -18.10 3.36
CA GLY A 496 -18.23 -17.41 3.72
C GLY A 496 -17.99 -16.25 4.70
N VAL A 497 -19.02 -15.41 4.87
CA VAL A 497 -19.05 -14.37 5.91
C VAL A 497 -19.06 -15.02 7.30
N SER A 498 -18.31 -14.45 8.24
CA SER A 498 -18.47 -14.74 9.66
C SER A 498 -18.52 -13.45 10.46
N ALA A 499 -19.57 -13.27 11.26
CA ALA A 499 -19.75 -12.11 12.13
C ALA A 499 -18.66 -11.98 13.22
N SER A 500 -17.89 -13.03 13.48
CA SER A 500 -16.75 -13.05 14.41
C SER A 500 -15.38 -13.11 13.71
N ALA A 501 -15.31 -12.75 12.42
CA ALA A 501 -14.06 -12.61 11.68
C ALA A 501 -13.40 -11.24 11.89
N GLN A 502 -13.09 -10.90 13.15
CA GLN A 502 -12.07 -9.87 13.39
C GLN A 502 -10.71 -10.45 12.98
N PHE A 503 -10.05 -9.79 12.03
CA PHE A 503 -8.71 -10.14 11.54
C PHE A 503 -7.65 -9.41 12.38
N ILE A 504 -7.63 -9.74 13.68
CA ILE A 504 -6.74 -9.12 14.67
C ILE A 504 -5.31 -9.62 14.46
N ASP A 505 -4.34 -8.72 14.59
CA ASP A 505 -2.90 -9.00 14.51
C ASP A 505 -2.32 -9.69 15.76
N THR A 506 -3.16 -10.35 16.56
CA THR A 506 -2.71 -11.10 17.73
C THR A 506 -1.74 -12.21 17.30
N PRO A 507 -0.52 -12.28 17.87
CA PRO A 507 0.43 -13.33 17.56
C PRO A 507 -0.17 -14.73 17.78
N ALA A 508 0.18 -15.67 16.89
CA ALA A 508 -0.21 -17.06 17.09
C ALA A 508 0.40 -17.60 18.39
N GLN A 509 -0.35 -18.43 19.11
CA GLN A 509 0.22 -19.20 20.23
C GLN A 509 1.38 -20.06 19.69
N PRO A 510 2.48 -20.25 20.45
CA PRO A 510 3.61 -21.07 20.01
C PRO A 510 3.14 -22.47 19.59
N ILE A 511 3.25 -22.77 18.29
CA ILE A 511 3.04 -24.11 17.75
C ILE A 511 4.38 -24.84 17.84
N ASP A 512 4.40 -26.03 18.44
CA ASP A 512 5.57 -26.91 18.40
C ASP A 512 5.97 -27.21 16.94
N ILE A 513 6.99 -26.51 16.46
CA ILE A 513 7.51 -26.73 15.11
C ILE A 513 8.35 -28.00 15.14
N GLU A 514 7.88 -29.06 14.47
CA GLU A 514 8.65 -30.28 14.16
C GLU A 514 9.94 -29.90 13.38
N THR A 515 11.00 -29.57 14.12
CA THR A 515 12.28 -29.06 13.62
C THR A 515 13.44 -29.54 14.50
N ASP A 516 14.35 -30.29 13.90
CA ASP A 516 15.59 -30.76 14.52
C ASP A 516 16.64 -29.63 14.53
N VAL A 517 16.48 -28.66 15.44
CA VAL A 517 17.40 -27.53 15.64
C VAL A 517 17.66 -27.32 17.14
N VAL A 518 18.93 -27.06 17.48
CA VAL A 518 19.48 -26.99 18.84
C VAL A 518 19.26 -25.59 19.46
N GLU A 519 18.99 -25.54 20.77
CA GLU A 519 18.72 -24.30 21.52
C GLU A 519 19.77 -24.04 22.62
N SER A 520 19.86 -22.79 23.07
CA SER A 520 20.62 -22.38 24.26
C SER A 520 19.91 -21.25 25.01
N LEU A 521 19.75 -21.44 26.33
CA LEU A 521 19.15 -20.55 27.35
C LEU A 521 20.05 -19.30 27.61
N SER A 522 19.67 -18.22 28.32
CA SER A 522 18.46 -17.77 29.05
C SER A 522 18.23 -16.24 28.78
N ASP A 523 17.62 -15.32 29.56
CA ASP A 523 17.09 -15.25 30.94
C ASP A 523 16.04 -14.11 31.11
N GLU A 524 15.57 -13.79 32.34
CA GLU A 524 14.36 -12.96 32.59
C GLU A 524 14.55 -11.52 33.14
N LYS A 525 13.68 -10.61 32.63
CA LYS A 525 12.81 -9.58 33.28
C LYS A 525 13.34 -8.66 34.43
N HIS A 526 12.71 -7.48 34.57
CA HIS A 526 12.04 -7.01 35.81
C HIS A 526 11.11 -5.79 35.51
N HIS A 527 10.20 -5.42 36.44
CA HIS A 527 9.13 -4.39 36.25
C HIS A 527 9.19 -3.23 37.27
N ILE A 528 8.47 -2.11 37.04
CA ILE A 528 7.91 -1.16 38.05
C ILE A 528 6.84 -0.22 37.39
N ARG A 529 6.05 0.55 38.17
CA ARG A 529 4.80 1.27 37.77
C ARG A 529 4.65 2.69 38.37
N PHE A 530 3.63 3.44 37.88
CA PHE A 530 2.87 4.57 38.50
C PHE A 530 3.47 6.01 38.42
N PRO A 531 2.68 7.11 38.58
CA PRO A 531 1.26 7.35 38.20
C PRO A 531 0.89 8.76 37.62
N TRP A 532 -0.21 8.82 36.85
CA TRP A 532 -1.23 9.90 36.66
C TRP A 532 -0.95 11.41 36.88
N TYR A 533 -1.17 12.20 35.81
CA TYR A 533 -1.97 13.45 35.73
C TYR A 533 -2.48 13.60 34.27
N GLY A 534 -3.60 14.26 33.92
CA GLY A 534 -4.61 14.90 34.76
C GLY A 534 -5.31 16.11 34.10
N LEU A 535 -6.03 15.93 32.99
CA LEU A 535 -6.79 16.99 32.27
C LEU A 535 -8.22 16.56 31.91
N LYS A 536 -9.14 17.53 31.80
CA LYS A 536 -10.58 17.32 31.51
C LYS A 536 -11.06 18.27 30.42
N VAL A 537 -11.96 17.79 29.56
CA VAL A 537 -12.72 18.58 28.56
C VAL A 537 -14.18 18.75 29.05
N GLY A 538 -14.88 19.78 28.59
CA GLY A 538 -16.09 20.31 29.24
C GLY A 538 -17.42 19.65 28.85
N ALA A 539 -18.39 19.69 29.78
CA ALA A 539 -19.74 19.18 29.54
C ALA A 539 -20.56 20.01 28.51
N GLU A 540 -20.19 21.27 28.27
CA GLU A 540 -20.86 22.12 27.28
C GLU A 540 -20.48 21.76 25.82
N GLU A 541 -19.30 21.18 25.60
CA GLU A 541 -18.87 20.72 24.26
C GLU A 541 -19.64 19.45 23.84
N ILE A 542 -19.96 18.58 24.80
CA ILE A 542 -20.82 17.40 24.60
C ILE A 542 -22.28 17.82 24.33
N LYS A 543 -22.77 18.88 24.99
CA LYS A 543 -24.11 19.45 24.75
C LYS A 543 -24.32 19.93 23.32
N LEU A 544 -23.33 20.62 22.73
CA LEU A 544 -23.43 21.08 21.34
C LEU A 544 -23.64 19.91 20.38
N LEU A 545 -22.92 18.80 20.59
CA LEU A 545 -23.01 17.61 19.75
C LEU A 545 -24.39 16.93 19.86
N HIS A 546 -24.96 16.87 21.06
CA HIS A 546 -26.30 16.32 21.30
C HIS A 546 -27.42 17.16 20.67
N GLN A 547 -27.29 18.49 20.63
CA GLN A 547 -28.34 19.37 20.09
C GLN A 547 -28.49 19.32 18.56
N MET A 548 -27.59 18.66 17.84
CA MET A 548 -27.61 18.58 16.36
C MET A 548 -28.21 17.28 15.80
N LEU A 549 -28.56 16.31 16.66
CA LEU A 549 -28.98 14.97 16.27
C LEU A 549 -30.40 14.65 16.78
N ASP A 550 -31.21 13.98 15.96
CA ASP A 550 -32.47 13.40 16.41
C ASP A 550 -32.20 12.19 17.32
N GLU A 551 -32.73 12.19 18.55
CA GLU A 551 -32.42 11.16 19.57
C GLU A 551 -32.95 9.76 19.20
N THR A 552 -33.90 9.66 18.28
CA THR A 552 -34.53 8.38 17.86
C THR A 552 -33.81 7.74 16.68
N THR A 553 -33.22 8.55 15.79
CA THR A 553 -32.68 8.12 14.49
C THR A 553 -31.19 8.44 14.30
N ARG A 554 -30.60 9.27 15.17
CA ARG A 554 -29.20 9.73 15.14
C ARG A 554 -28.75 10.37 13.83
N GLN A 555 -29.67 10.97 13.07
CA GLN A 555 -29.34 11.76 11.88
C GLN A 555 -29.31 13.26 12.18
N LEU A 556 -28.54 14.00 11.40
CA LEU A 556 -28.47 15.47 11.45
C LEU A 556 -29.78 16.10 11.00
N ILE A 557 -30.35 16.97 11.83
CA ILE A 557 -31.62 17.64 11.54
C ILE A 557 -31.38 18.77 10.53
N GLN A 558 -31.96 18.67 9.32
CA GLN A 558 -31.89 19.77 8.35
C GLN A 558 -32.77 20.97 8.75
N PRO A 559 -32.35 22.21 8.48
CA PRO A 559 -33.13 23.41 8.82
C PRO A 559 -34.47 23.47 8.08
N LYS A 560 -35.57 23.66 8.81
CA LYS A 560 -36.90 23.85 8.22
C LYS A 560 -36.99 25.22 7.52
N GLN A 561 -37.34 25.23 6.24
CA GLN A 561 -37.64 26.47 5.52
C GLN A 561 -39.04 27.00 5.84
N GLY A 562 -39.12 28.31 6.13
CA GLY A 562 -40.35 29.07 6.32
C GLY A 562 -40.79 29.20 7.79
N LYS A 563 -41.37 30.33 8.23
CA LYS A 563 -41.88 31.50 7.50
C LYS A 563 -41.39 32.82 8.11
N LYS A 564 -41.63 33.94 7.40
CA LYS A 564 -41.38 35.32 7.85
C LYS A 564 -41.90 35.58 9.28
N GLY A 565 -41.10 36.23 10.13
CA GLY A 565 -41.56 36.66 11.46
C GLY A 565 -40.48 37.31 12.33
N ASN A 566 -40.20 38.59 12.06
CA ASN A 566 -39.48 39.56 12.89
C ASN A 566 -38.01 39.32 13.32
N GLU A 567 -37.32 40.45 13.40
CA GLU A 567 -36.02 40.76 14.01
C GLU A 567 -35.81 40.08 15.39
N LYS A 568 -34.58 39.77 15.81
CA LYS A 568 -33.43 40.70 15.84
C LYS A 568 -32.07 40.00 15.78
#